data_AF-A0A2T1HLE0-F1
#
_entry.id   AF-A0A2T1HLE0-F1
#
_cell.length_a   1.000
_cell.length_b   1.000
_cell.length_c   1.000
_cell.angle_alpha   90.00
_cell.angle_beta   90.00
_cell.angle_gamma   90.00
#
_symmetry.space_group_name_H-M   'P 1'
#
loop_
_entity.id
_entity.type
_entity.pdbx_description
1 polymer ?
#
loop_
_entity_poly.entity_id
_entity_poly.type
_entity_poly.pdbx_seq_one_letter_code
_entity_poly.pdbx_strand_id
1 'polypeptide(L)' 'TATLVGLFVLCELAALVWPTAGLAHGWVRLFASDPDNVGRTFVEGVLGSIAGAWVATLLFVPVYNRLLRR' A
#
# COMPACT_ATOMS: atom_id res chain seq x y z
N THR A 1 -6.52 -6.18 -4.05
CA THR A 1 -5.66 -6.51 -2.89
C THR A 1 -4.26 -6.92 -3.29
N ALA A 2 -4.08 -7.99 -4.08
CA ALA A 2 -2.75 -8.49 -4.48
C ALA A 2 -1.85 -7.40 -5.10
N THR A 3 -2.40 -6.49 -5.92
CA THR A 3 -1.65 -5.38 -6.50
C THR A 3 -1.08 -4.42 -5.45
N LEU A 4 -1.86 -4.04 -4.43
CA LEU A 4 -1.41 -3.11 -3.39
C LEU A 4 -0.35 -3.75 -2.50
N VAL A 5 -0.55 -5.01 -2.12
CA VAL A 5 0.43 -5.78 -1.35
C VAL A 5 1.72 -5.97 -2.15
N GLY A 6 1.63 -6.38 -3.42
CA GLY A 6 2.80 -6.54 -4.28
C GLY A 6 3.57 -5.24 -4.50
N LEU A 7 2.87 -4.12 -4.72
CA LEU A 7 3.48 -2.80 -4.83
C LEU A 7 4.19 -2.40 -3.52
N PHE A 8 3.56 -2.66 -2.37
CA PHE A 8 4.19 -2.42 -1.06
C PHE A 8 5.50 -3.19 -0.92
N VAL A 9 5.51 -4.49 -1.21
CA VAL A 9 6.73 -5.32 -1.14
C VAL A 9 7.82 -4.79 -2.07
N LEU A 10 7.46 -4.37 -3.30
CA LEU A 10 8.43 -3.78 -4.24
C LEU A 10 9.00 -2.45 -3.71
N CYS A 11 8.15 -1.60 -3.12
CA CYS A 11 8.59 -0.34 -2.53
C CYS A 11 9.47 -0.55 -1.29
N GLU A 12 9.16 -1.54 -0.46
CA GLU A 12 9.98 -1.89 0.70
C GLU A 12 11.37 -2.39 0.27
N LEU A 13 11.43 -3.28 -0.73
CA LEU A 13 12.70 -3.73 -1.31
C LEU A 13 13.47 -2.58 -1.95
N ALA A 14 12.81 -1.69 -2.69
CA ALA A 14 13.44 -0.52 -3.28
C ALA A 14 14.00 0.44 -2.22
N ALA A 15 13.28 0.64 -1.11
CA ALA A 15 13.71 1.47 0.02
C ALA A 15 14.93 0.89 0.75
N LEU A 16 15.06 -0.45 0.79
CA LEU A 16 16.23 -1.12 1.38
C LEU A 16 17.48 -0.99 0.50
N VAL A 17 17.32 -1.07 -0.84
CA VAL A 17 18.46 -1.04 -1.78
C VAL A 17 18.88 0.39 -2.13
N TRP A 18 17.92 1.32 -2.25
CA TRP A 18 18.16 2.70 -2.66
C TRP A 18 17.72 3.71 -1.58
N PRO A 19 18.67 4.32 -0.84
CA PRO A 19 18.35 5.28 0.22
C PRO A 19 17.72 6.59 -0.30
N THR A 20 17.91 6.89 -1.58
CA THR A 20 17.38 8.10 -2.23
C THR A 20 16.02 7.87 -2.89
N ALA A 21 15.42 6.68 -2.77
CA ALA A 21 14.13 6.35 -3.36
C ALA A 21 12.97 6.97 -2.54
N GLY A 22 12.87 8.30 -2.54
CA GLY A 22 11.90 9.05 -1.73
C GLY A 22 10.44 8.61 -1.94
N LEU A 23 10.08 8.22 -3.16
CA LEU A 23 8.73 7.71 -3.47
C LEU A 23 8.47 6.36 -2.81
N ALA A 24 9.46 5.45 -2.83
CA ALA A 24 9.35 4.15 -2.17
C ALA A 24 9.24 4.30 -0.65
N HIS A 25 10.06 5.16 -0.05
CA HIS A 25 9.97 5.48 1.39
C HIS A 25 8.63 6.10 1.75
N GLY A 26 8.11 7.02 0.93
CA GLY A 26 6.79 7.62 1.12
C GLY A 26 5.67 6.59 1.06
N TRP A 27 5.74 5.65 0.11
CA TRP A 27 4.76 4.58 -0.03
C TRP A 27 4.77 3.63 1.17
N VAL A 28 5.96 3.25 1.66
CA VAL A 28 6.09 2.40 2.85
C VAL A 28 5.48 3.10 4.08
N ARG A 29 5.75 4.39 4.26
CA ARG A 29 5.21 5.20 5.38
C ARG A 29 3.69 5.38 5.37
N LEU A 30 3.02 5.15 4.25
CA LEU A 30 1.55 5.16 4.21
C LEU A 30 0.94 3.95 4.94
N PHE A 31 1.66 2.83 4.99
CA PHE A 31 1.14 1.56 5.48
C PHE A 31 1.88 1.01 6.70
N ALA A 32 3.06 1.52 7.03
CA ALA A 32 3.84 1.12 8.20
C ALA A 32 4.24 2.35 9.05
N SER A 33 4.10 2.23 10.36
CA SER A 33 4.31 3.33 11.31
C SER A 33 5.72 3.40 11.89
N ASP A 34 6.43 2.28 11.88
CA ASP A 34 7.73 2.10 12.54
C ASP A 34 8.74 1.45 11.57
N PRO A 35 9.41 2.25 10.70
CA PRO A 35 10.25 1.75 9.61
C PRO A 35 11.60 1.17 10.06
N ASP A 36 11.95 1.30 11.34
CA ASP A 36 13.25 0.85 11.86
C ASP A 36 13.26 -0.64 12.20
N ASN A 37 12.07 -1.25 12.37
CA ASN A 37 11.92 -2.68 12.56
C ASN A 37 11.31 -3.33 11.29
N VAL A 38 12.14 -4.00 10.51
CA VAL A 38 11.76 -4.62 9.23
C VAL A 38 10.59 -5.60 9.38
N GLY A 39 10.60 -6.46 10.41
CA GLY A 39 9.53 -7.44 10.63
C GLY A 39 8.19 -6.78 10.95
N ARG A 40 8.22 -5.74 11.80
CA ARG A 40 7.04 -4.96 12.14
C ARG A 40 6.52 -4.16 10.94
N THR A 41 7.43 -3.52 10.20
CA THR A 41 7.15 -2.75 8.98
C THR A 41 6.42 -3.62 7.95
N PHE A 42 6.92 -4.83 7.71
CA PHE A 42 6.32 -5.75 6.76
C PHE A 42 4.91 -6.16 7.17
N VAL A 43 4.70 -6.55 8.43
CA VAL A 43 3.38 -6.97 8.93
C VAL A 43 2.37 -5.82 8.88
N GLU A 44 2.73 -4.64 9.40
CA GLU A 44 1.89 -3.46 9.36
C GLU A 44 1.57 -3.07 7.92
N GLY A 45 2.58 -3.06 7.06
CA GLY A 45 2.46 -2.71 5.65
C GLY A 45 1.55 -3.62 4.85
N VAL A 46 1.65 -4.93 5.04
CA VAL A 46 0.77 -5.92 4.39
C VAL A 46 -0.67 -5.76 4.88
N LEU A 47 -0.89 -5.69 6.20
CA LEU A 47 -2.24 -5.51 6.76
C LEU A 47 -2.87 -4.18 6.34
N GLY A 48 -2.08 -3.10 6.37
CA GLY A 48 -2.48 -1.77 5.91
C GLY A 48 -2.82 -1.75 4.43
N SER A 49 -2.03 -2.43 3.58
CA SER A 49 -2.29 -2.56 2.14
C SER A 49 -3.59 -3.34 1.87
N ILE A 50 -3.87 -4.37 2.66
CA ILE A 50 -5.13 -5.11 2.58
C ILE A 50 -6.31 -4.21 2.97
N ALA A 51 -6.21 -3.51 4.09
CA ALA A 51 -7.24 -2.58 4.55
C ALA A 51 -7.49 -1.47 3.52
N GLY A 52 -6.42 -0.85 3.01
CA GLY A 52 -6.49 0.18 1.97
C GLY A 52 -7.15 -0.32 0.68
N ALA A 53 -6.90 -1.57 0.28
CA ALA A 53 -7.58 -2.17 -0.86
C ALA A 53 -9.10 -2.25 -0.66
N TRP A 54 -9.54 -2.67 0.52
CA TRP A 54 -10.97 -2.73 0.85
C TRP A 54 -11.61 -1.36 0.91
N VAL A 55 -10.93 -0.37 1.49
CA VAL A 55 -11.40 1.03 1.49
C VAL A 55 -11.56 1.54 0.06
N ALA A 56 -10.56 1.30 -0.81
CA ALA A 56 -10.65 1.67 -2.22
C ALA A 56 -11.83 0.98 -2.92
N THR A 57 -12.04 -0.32 -2.69
CA THR A 57 -13.20 -1.05 -3.24
C THR A 57 -14.52 -0.42 -2.80
N LEU A 58 -14.69 -0.13 -1.50
CA LEU A 58 -15.91 0.48 -0.97
C LEU A 58 -16.20 1.86 -1.58
N LEU A 59 -15.17 2.62 -1.92
CA LEU A 59 -15.31 3.94 -2.53
C LEU A 59 -15.57 3.88 -4.03
N PHE A 60 -14.82 3.05 -4.77
CA PHE A 60 -14.85 3.05 -6.23
C PHE A 60 -15.98 2.19 -6.82
N VAL A 61 -16.38 1.09 -6.17
CA VAL A 61 -17.45 0.23 -6.70
C VAL A 61 -18.78 0.97 -6.86
N PRO A 62 -19.28 1.76 -5.88
CA PRO A 62 -20.51 2.52 -6.06
C PRO A 62 -20.43 3.54 -7.19
N VAL A 63 -19.28 4.22 -7.33
CA VAL A 63 -19.05 5.21 -8.41
C VAL A 63 -19.06 4.52 -9.77
N TYR A 64 -18.33 3.42 -9.93
CA TYR A 64 -18.31 2.61 -11.14
C TYR A 64 -19.72 2.14 -11.53
N ASN A 65 -20.48 1.61 -10.56
CA ASN A 65 -21.84 1.15 -10.79
C ASN A 65 -22.80 2.29 -11.16
N ARG A 66 -22.61 3.51 -10.63
CA ARG A 66 -23.41 4.68 -11.04
C ARG A 66 -23.11 5.12 -12.47
N LEU A 67 -21.85 5.06 -12.88
CA LEU A 67 -21.45 5.41 -14.25
C LEU A 67 -22.02 4.43 -15.27
N LEU A 68 -22.04 3.13 -14.96
CA LEU A 68 -22.65 2.11 -15.84
C LEU A 68 -24.17 2.21 -15.98
N ARG A 69 -24.86 2.86 -15.02
CA ARG A 69 -26.32 3.04 -15.03
C ARG A 69 -26.76 4.30 -15.77
N ARG A 70 -25.83 5.10 -16.28
CA ARG A 70 -26.10 6.26 -17.13
C ARG A 70 -25.92 5.88 -18.59
#